data_AF-A0A832M242-F1
#
_entry.id   AF-A0A832M242-F1
#
_cell.length_a   1.000
_cell.length_b   1.000
_cell.length_c   1.000
_cell.angle_alpha   90.00
_cell.angle_beta   90.00
_cell.angle_gamma   90.00
#
_symmetry.space_group_name_H-M   'P 1'
#
loop_
_entity.id
_entity.type
_entity.pdbx_description
1 polymer ?
#
loop_
_entity_poly.entity_id
_entity_poly.type
_entity_poly.pdbx_seq_one_letter_code
_entity_poly.pdbx_strand_id
1 'polypeptide(L)'
;MTNSSSPRRALVVQNNFSPFGNKLVQSGYVNTDQMQQALVESRKTGRPLIDVLEALTGQQLPPDLIRQYKKQQLFELKILYGVESLDPEVSQIPTTEVGELIDLLIPIDMCRNHKLVPLSKSENEPPSILVAMVNPDDLRAQDDLNRILRAKGCALQRMVITNEDYQRLISKYLDDQVERQKQIEQQAKVDIQADLEGLGYMDLQDAPEESDADLDVADAEAAPVIALAN
;
A
#
# COMPACT_ATOMS: atom_id res chain seq x y z
N MET A 1 -37.40 52.56 31.75
CA MET A 1 -36.99 52.45 30.34
C MET A 1 -35.57 51.91 30.31
N THR A 2 -35.36 50.65 29.91
CA THR A 2 -34.01 50.08 29.76
C THR A 2 -33.92 49.45 28.38
N ASN A 3 -33.33 50.20 27.46
CA ASN A 3 -33.14 49.83 26.07
C ASN A 3 -31.92 48.90 26.01
N SER A 4 -32.14 47.58 25.93
CA SER A 4 -31.07 46.60 25.74
C SER A 4 -30.74 46.53 24.25
N SER A 5 -29.67 47.21 23.85
CA SER A 5 -29.10 47.13 22.51
C SER A 5 -28.48 45.74 22.32
N SER A 6 -29.19 44.84 21.65
CA SER A 6 -28.61 43.58 21.16
C SER A 6 -27.44 43.89 20.23
N PRO A 7 -26.22 43.36 20.47
CA PRO A 7 -25.16 43.48 19.50
C PRO A 7 -25.58 42.69 18.26
N ARG A 8 -25.78 43.39 17.14
CA ARG A 8 -25.92 42.78 15.82
C ARG A 8 -24.72 41.87 15.62
N ARG A 9 -24.90 40.55 15.69
CA ARG A 9 -23.98 39.60 15.08
C ARG A 9 -23.90 40.03 13.62
N ALA A 10 -22.76 40.59 13.23
CA ALA A 10 -22.47 40.86 11.83
C ALA A 10 -22.74 39.56 11.06
N LEU A 11 -23.59 39.62 10.04
CA LEU A 11 -23.65 38.59 9.03
C LEU A 11 -22.26 38.54 8.39
N VAL A 12 -21.39 37.69 8.93
CA VAL A 12 -20.17 37.29 8.26
C VAL A 12 -20.65 36.75 6.92
N VAL A 13 -20.22 37.40 5.83
CA VAL A 13 -20.42 36.92 4.47
C VAL A 13 -20.06 35.44 4.49
N GLN A 14 -21.06 34.57 4.40
CA GLN A 14 -20.86 33.14 4.33
C GLN A 14 -20.19 32.87 3.00
N ASN A 15 -18.86 32.92 2.98
CA ASN A 15 -18.11 32.30 1.91
C ASN A 15 -18.48 30.82 1.95
N ASN A 16 -19.21 30.37 0.93
CA ASN A 16 -19.72 29.00 0.76
C ASN A 16 -18.61 27.98 0.44
N PHE A 17 -17.37 28.24 0.87
CA PHE A 17 -16.29 27.28 0.72
C PHE A 17 -16.37 26.23 1.83
N SER A 18 -15.67 25.11 1.60
CA SER A 18 -15.46 24.14 2.66
C SER A 18 -14.78 24.81 3.87
N PRO A 19 -14.89 24.22 5.07
CA PRO A 19 -14.19 24.72 6.26
C PRO A 19 -12.69 24.97 6.00
N PHE A 20 -12.04 24.10 5.23
CA PHE A 20 -10.66 24.26 4.77
C PHE A 20 -10.48 25.50 3.88
N GLY A 21 -11.29 25.67 2.84
CA GLY A 21 -11.19 26.83 1.94
C GLY A 21 -11.37 28.15 2.68
N ASN A 22 -12.31 28.20 3.63
CA ASN A 22 -12.48 29.37 4.50
C ASN A 22 -11.23 29.64 5.35
N LYS A 23 -10.56 28.59 5.82
CA LYS A 23 -9.34 28.71 6.61
C LYS A 23 -8.15 29.21 5.78
N LEU A 24 -8.00 28.75 4.53
CA LEU A 24 -6.96 29.22 3.62
C LEU A 24 -7.09 30.71 3.30
N VAL A 25 -8.32 31.19 3.14
CA VAL A 25 -8.58 32.62 2.94
C VAL A 25 -8.30 33.42 4.20
N GLN A 26 -8.72 32.92 5.37
CA GLN A 26 -8.47 33.56 6.66
C GLN A 26 -6.98 33.63 7.03
N SER A 27 -6.19 32.62 6.66
CA SER A 27 -4.75 32.61 6.88
C SER A 27 -3.98 33.51 5.91
N GLY A 28 -4.66 34.14 4.94
CA GLY A 28 -4.04 34.97 3.92
C GLY A 28 -3.19 34.19 2.91
N TYR A 29 -3.35 32.87 2.84
CA TYR A 29 -2.61 32.03 1.89
C TYR A 29 -3.17 32.20 0.47
N VAL A 30 -4.49 32.36 0.34
CA VAL A 30 -5.16 32.75 -0.91
C VAL A 30 -6.25 33.77 -0.68
N ASN A 31 -6.56 34.55 -1.72
CA ASN A 31 -7.74 35.41 -1.73
C ASN A 31 -9.00 34.63 -2.19
N THR A 32 -10.18 35.18 -1.92
CA THR A 32 -11.48 34.60 -2.32
C THR A 32 -11.53 34.26 -3.81
N ASP A 33 -11.03 35.14 -4.68
CA ASP A 33 -11.06 34.93 -6.14
C ASP A 33 -10.12 33.80 -6.58
N GLN A 34 -8.91 33.75 -5.99
CA GLN A 34 -7.94 32.68 -6.24
C GLN A 34 -8.48 31.32 -5.76
N MET A 35 -9.16 31.29 -4.62
CA MET A 35 -9.83 30.08 -4.11
C MET A 35 -10.92 29.60 -5.07
N GLN A 36 -11.75 30.51 -5.61
CA GLN A 36 -12.78 30.16 -6.60
C GLN A 36 -12.15 29.63 -7.89
N GLN A 37 -11.11 30.29 -8.39
CA GLN A 37 -10.38 29.87 -9.57
C GLN A 37 -9.79 28.47 -9.38
N ALA A 38 -9.13 28.22 -8.25
CA ALA A 38 -8.55 26.92 -7.92
C ALA A 38 -9.61 25.80 -7.88
N LEU A 39 -10.79 26.08 -7.32
CA LEU A 39 -11.89 25.10 -7.29
C LEU A 39 -12.42 24.78 -8.69
N VAL A 40 -12.56 25.79 -9.55
CA VAL A 40 -13.01 25.59 -10.93
C VAL A 40 -11.95 24.81 -11.73
N GLU A 41 -10.69 25.15 -11.57
CA GLU A 41 -9.58 24.49 -12.27
C GLU A 41 -9.39 23.05 -11.79
N SER A 42 -9.43 22.79 -10.48
CA SER A 42 -9.38 21.43 -9.92
C SER A 42 -10.51 20.56 -10.47
N ARG A 43 -11.74 21.08 -10.55
CA ARG A 43 -12.86 20.34 -11.14
C ARG A 43 -12.69 20.08 -12.64
N LYS A 44 -12.14 21.03 -13.39
CA LYS A 44 -11.92 20.90 -14.84
C LYS A 44 -10.79 19.93 -15.18
N THR A 45 -9.71 19.97 -14.40
CA THR A 45 -8.48 19.21 -14.66
C THR A 45 -8.45 17.86 -13.94
N GLY A 46 -9.29 17.68 -12.91
CA GLY A 46 -9.23 16.52 -12.02
C GLY A 46 -8.02 16.50 -11.09
N ARG A 47 -7.21 17.56 -11.09
CA ARG A 47 -6.06 17.70 -10.19
C ARG A 47 -6.53 17.98 -8.76
N PRO A 48 -5.81 17.50 -7.75
CA PRO A 48 -6.14 17.80 -6.36
C PRO A 48 -6.04 19.31 -6.12
N LEU A 49 -6.91 19.80 -5.24
CA LEU A 49 -7.04 21.24 -4.96
C LEU A 49 -5.73 21.84 -4.43
N ILE A 50 -4.96 21.08 -3.66
CA ILE A 50 -3.65 21.46 -3.11
C ILE A 50 -2.69 21.81 -4.25
N ASP A 51 -2.47 20.90 -5.19
CA ASP A 51 -1.54 21.12 -6.31
C ASP A 51 -1.91 22.35 -7.15
N VAL A 52 -3.22 22.57 -7.37
CA VAL A 52 -3.71 23.75 -8.10
C VAL A 52 -3.45 25.03 -7.32
N LEU A 53 -3.68 25.03 -6.01
CA LEU A 53 -3.40 26.18 -5.16
C LEU A 53 -1.91 26.52 -5.12
N GLU A 54 -1.04 25.51 -5.00
CA GLU A 54 0.41 25.70 -5.03
C GLU A 54 0.90 26.23 -6.39
N ALA A 55 0.34 25.73 -7.49
CA ALA A 55 0.65 26.21 -8.83
C ALA A 55 0.19 27.66 -9.05
N LEU A 56 -0.98 28.06 -8.52
CA LEU A 56 -1.52 29.41 -8.67
C LEU A 56 -0.82 30.43 -7.77
N THR A 57 -0.44 30.02 -6.55
CA THR A 57 0.22 30.91 -5.58
C THR A 57 1.74 30.95 -5.76
N GLY A 58 2.33 29.92 -6.38
CA GLY A 58 3.77 29.73 -6.45
C GLY A 58 4.41 29.43 -5.08
N GLN A 59 3.60 29.13 -4.06
CA GLN A 59 4.06 28.86 -2.70
C GLN A 59 3.56 27.48 -2.26
N GLN A 60 4.41 26.70 -1.61
CA GLN A 60 3.96 25.44 -1.00
C GLN A 60 3.05 25.73 0.20
N LEU A 61 2.08 24.85 0.42
CA LEU A 61 1.21 24.96 1.59
C LEU A 61 2.02 24.72 2.87
N PRO A 62 1.88 25.59 3.88
CA PRO A 62 2.46 25.36 5.19
C PRO A 62 2.08 23.98 5.77
N PRO A 63 3.00 23.28 6.44
CA PRO A 63 2.77 21.92 6.93
C PRO A 63 1.59 21.83 7.91
N ASP A 64 1.32 22.89 8.67
CA ASP A 64 0.17 22.97 9.57
C ASP A 64 -1.17 22.97 8.82
N LEU A 65 -1.24 23.64 7.67
CA LEU A 65 -2.44 23.68 6.84
C LEU A 65 -2.65 22.33 6.14
N ILE A 66 -1.58 21.68 5.70
CA ILE A 66 -1.63 20.33 5.12
C ILE A 66 -2.18 19.31 6.14
N ARG A 67 -1.65 19.33 7.37
CA ARG A 67 -2.14 18.44 8.44
C ARG A 67 -3.60 18.67 8.76
N GLN A 68 -4.03 19.92 8.78
CA GLN A 68 -5.43 20.28 9.02
C GLN A 68 -6.34 19.84 7.88
N TYR A 69 -5.90 20.00 6.64
CA TYR A 69 -6.60 19.49 5.46
C TYR A 69 -6.82 17.98 5.56
N LYS A 70 -5.74 17.23 5.82
CA LYS A 70 -5.79 15.78 5.96
C LYS A 70 -6.76 15.35 7.06
N LYS A 71 -6.69 16.00 8.23
CA LYS A 71 -7.62 15.75 9.34
C LYS A 71 -9.07 15.99 8.95
N GLN A 72 -9.35 17.06 8.22
CA GLN A 72 -10.70 17.32 7.72
C GLN A 72 -11.14 16.26 6.70
N GLN A 73 -10.28 15.91 5.75
CA GLN A 73 -10.56 14.88 4.75
C GLN A 73 -10.88 13.53 5.40
N LEU A 74 -10.08 13.09 6.36
CA LEU A 74 -10.32 11.86 7.12
C LEU A 74 -11.63 11.92 7.91
N PHE A 75 -11.95 13.09 8.50
CA PHE A 75 -13.23 13.29 9.17
C PHE A 75 -14.41 13.20 8.20
N GLU A 76 -14.33 13.83 7.03
CA GLU A 76 -15.36 13.75 5.98
C GLU A 76 -15.57 12.30 5.53
N LEU A 77 -14.49 11.55 5.30
CA LEU A 77 -14.55 10.13 4.96
C LEU A 77 -15.19 9.29 6.08
N LYS A 78 -14.86 9.58 7.34
CA LYS A 78 -15.46 8.94 8.51
C LYS A 78 -16.98 9.15 8.57
N ILE A 79 -17.44 10.38 8.30
CA ILE A 79 -18.87 10.68 8.28
C ILE A 79 -19.56 10.05 7.06
N LEU A 80 -18.93 10.11 5.89
CA LEU A 80 -19.48 9.58 4.64
C LEU A 80 -19.75 8.07 4.73
N TYR A 81 -18.79 7.32 5.26
CA TYR A 81 -18.83 5.86 5.27
C TYR A 81 -19.27 5.24 6.61
N GLY A 82 -19.38 6.07 7.65
CA GLY A 82 -19.72 5.61 9.01
C GLY A 82 -18.69 4.66 9.62
N VAL A 83 -17.42 4.73 9.18
CA VAL A 83 -16.32 3.89 9.67
C VAL A 83 -15.18 4.75 10.20
N GLU A 84 -14.33 4.14 11.02
CA GLU A 84 -13.15 4.82 11.54
C GLU A 84 -12.13 5.09 10.44
N SER A 85 -11.44 6.23 10.53
CA SER A 85 -10.43 6.66 9.57
C SER A 85 -9.03 6.38 10.11
N LEU A 86 -8.16 5.82 9.27
CA LEU A 86 -6.76 5.60 9.61
C LEU A 86 -5.91 6.81 9.19
N ASP A 87 -5.11 7.33 10.12
CA ASP A 87 -4.03 8.27 9.80
C ASP A 87 -2.68 7.59 10.04
N PRO A 88 -1.89 7.28 8.98
CA PRO A 88 -0.59 6.63 9.15
C PRO A 88 0.46 7.51 9.83
N GLU A 89 0.23 8.82 9.96
CA GLU A 89 1.16 9.71 10.70
C GLU A 89 1.03 9.55 12.22
N VAL A 90 -0.15 9.15 12.68
CA VAL A 90 -0.46 9.00 14.12
C VAL A 90 -0.43 7.54 14.52
N SER A 91 -0.96 6.66 13.67
CA SER A 91 -1.01 5.22 13.89
C SER A 91 0.21 4.56 13.24
N GLN A 92 1.25 4.28 14.05
CA GLN A 92 2.39 3.49 13.60
C GLN A 92 1.95 2.05 13.39
N ILE A 93 1.74 1.67 12.13
CA ILE A 93 1.41 0.29 11.77
C ILE A 93 2.72 -0.46 11.52
N PRO A 94 2.98 -1.57 12.25
CA PRO A 94 4.17 -2.39 12.01
C PRO A 94 4.11 -3.02 10.62
N THR A 95 5.07 -2.69 9.77
CA THR A 95 5.11 -3.17 8.37
C THR A 95 5.33 -4.69 8.27
N THR A 96 5.88 -5.29 9.32
CA THR A 96 6.04 -6.75 9.46
C THR A 96 4.69 -7.47 9.54
N GLU A 97 3.79 -7.02 10.42
CA GLU A 97 2.47 -7.63 10.60
C GLU A 97 1.61 -7.50 9.34
N VAL A 98 1.67 -6.32 8.69
CA VAL A 98 1.00 -6.10 7.40
C VAL A 98 1.49 -7.11 6.37
N GLY A 99 2.80 -7.37 6.32
CA GLY A 99 3.38 -8.33 5.38
C GLY A 99 2.93 -9.76 5.64
N GLU A 100 2.97 -10.20 6.89
CA GLU A 100 2.50 -11.54 7.25
C GLU A 100 1.01 -11.72 6.93
N LEU A 101 0.19 -10.69 7.14
CA LEU A 101 -1.22 -10.74 6.79
C LEU A 101 -1.45 -10.75 5.27
N ILE A 102 -0.62 -10.06 4.49
CA ILE A 102 -0.67 -10.10 3.03
C ILE A 102 -0.28 -11.49 2.52
N ASP A 103 0.81 -12.05 3.02
CA ASP A 103 1.35 -13.33 2.57
C ASP A 103 0.46 -14.51 2.99
N LEU A 104 -0.12 -14.45 4.20
CA LEU A 104 -0.93 -15.54 4.74
C LEU A 104 -2.41 -15.44 4.37
N LEU A 105 -2.96 -14.24 4.29
CA LEU A 105 -4.41 -14.03 4.37
C LEU A 105 -4.99 -13.31 3.17
N ILE A 106 -4.45 -12.16 2.80
CA ILE A 106 -4.98 -11.33 1.72
C ILE A 106 -3.90 -11.12 0.67
N PRO A 107 -3.97 -11.79 -0.49
CA PRO A 107 -2.92 -11.70 -1.49
C PRO A 107 -2.73 -10.27 -1.97
N ILE A 108 -1.48 -9.91 -2.28
CA ILE A 108 -1.09 -8.57 -2.70
C ILE A 108 -1.89 -8.06 -3.92
N ASP A 109 -2.28 -8.96 -4.82
CA ASP A 109 -3.11 -8.61 -5.98
C ASP A 109 -4.47 -8.06 -5.57
N MET A 110 -5.06 -8.61 -4.51
CA MET A 110 -6.33 -8.12 -3.97
C MET A 110 -6.16 -6.76 -3.31
N CYS A 111 -5.06 -6.58 -2.55
CA CYS A 111 -4.69 -5.28 -1.97
C CYS A 111 -4.55 -4.20 -3.05
N ARG A 112 -3.99 -4.54 -4.22
CA ARG A 112 -3.80 -3.61 -5.35
C ARG A 112 -5.10 -3.34 -6.11
N ASN A 113 -5.87 -4.38 -6.42
CA ASN A 113 -7.10 -4.26 -7.20
C ASN A 113 -8.18 -3.47 -6.45
N HIS A 114 -8.37 -3.79 -5.17
CA HIS A 114 -9.42 -3.19 -4.35
C HIS A 114 -8.92 -2.03 -3.47
N LYS A 115 -7.65 -1.63 -3.62
CA LYS A 115 -7.00 -0.54 -2.87
C LYS A 115 -7.24 -0.65 -1.37
N LEU A 116 -6.84 -1.78 -0.81
CA LEU A 116 -6.98 -2.12 0.61
C LEU A 116 -5.66 -2.61 1.18
N VAL A 117 -5.50 -2.49 2.50
CA VAL A 117 -4.31 -2.94 3.23
C VAL A 117 -4.76 -3.56 4.55
N PRO A 118 -4.43 -4.84 4.83
CA PRO A 118 -4.61 -5.41 6.16
C PRO A 118 -3.64 -4.75 7.14
N LEU A 119 -4.13 -4.31 8.29
CA LEU A 119 -3.33 -3.59 9.28
C LEU A 119 -2.87 -4.52 10.40
N SER A 120 -3.84 -5.22 11.00
CA SER A 120 -3.60 -6.06 12.17
C SER A 120 -4.73 -7.09 12.33
N LYS A 121 -4.45 -8.13 13.11
CA LYS A 121 -5.45 -9.10 13.55
C LYS A 121 -5.69 -8.90 15.04
N SER A 122 -6.94 -8.68 15.42
CA SER A 122 -7.37 -8.63 16.81
C SER A 122 -7.77 -10.03 17.29
N GLU A 123 -7.32 -10.39 18.49
CA GLU A 123 -7.64 -11.66 19.17
C GLU A 123 -8.97 -11.58 19.94
N ASN A 124 -10.01 -11.03 19.32
CA ASN A 124 -11.35 -11.08 19.90
C ASN A 124 -11.97 -12.48 19.66
N GLU A 125 -13.04 -12.80 20.37
CA GLU A 125 -13.88 -13.98 20.06
C GLU A 125 -15.21 -13.49 19.45
N PRO A 126 -15.41 -13.60 18.12
CA PRO A 126 -14.52 -14.17 17.09
C PRO A 126 -13.38 -13.22 16.65
N PRO A 127 -12.27 -13.78 16.12
CA PRO A 127 -11.08 -12.98 15.76
C PRO A 127 -11.41 -12.01 14.65
N SER A 128 -11.05 -10.74 14.79
CA SER A 128 -11.36 -9.70 13.80
C SER A 128 -10.10 -9.21 13.10
N ILE A 129 -10.17 -9.02 11.79
CA ILE A 129 -9.05 -8.49 10.99
C ILE A 129 -9.36 -7.05 10.60
N LEU A 130 -8.45 -6.17 10.97
CA LEU A 130 -8.51 -4.76 10.66
C LEU A 130 -7.99 -4.51 9.25
N VAL A 131 -8.82 -3.96 8.38
CA VAL A 131 -8.49 -3.67 6.99
C VAL A 131 -8.77 -2.20 6.70
N ALA A 132 -7.73 -1.47 6.29
CA ALA A 132 -7.86 -0.14 5.72
C ALA A 132 -8.26 -0.24 4.25
N MET A 133 -9.31 0.47 3.85
CA MET A 133 -9.82 0.49 2.48
C MET A 133 -9.94 1.93 2.01
N VAL A 134 -9.57 2.20 0.75
CA VAL A 134 -9.81 3.53 0.15
C VAL A 134 -11.32 3.74 -0.03
N ASN A 135 -12.02 2.70 -0.51
CA ASN A 135 -13.47 2.73 -0.73
C ASN A 135 -14.14 1.61 0.07
N PRO A 136 -14.59 1.88 1.31
CA PRO A 136 -15.18 0.86 2.17
C PRO A 136 -16.61 0.48 1.76
N ASP A 137 -17.22 1.11 0.75
CA ASP A 137 -18.55 0.78 0.19
C ASP A 137 -18.47 -0.11 -1.06
N ASP A 138 -17.27 -0.50 -1.49
CA ASP A 138 -17.11 -1.40 -2.62
C ASP A 138 -17.59 -2.82 -2.25
N LEU A 139 -18.79 -3.16 -2.72
CA LEU A 139 -19.41 -4.46 -2.48
C LEU A 139 -18.53 -5.62 -2.95
N ARG A 140 -17.82 -5.47 -4.07
CA ARG A 140 -16.98 -6.55 -4.61
C ARG A 140 -15.80 -6.82 -3.68
N ALA A 141 -15.14 -5.76 -3.23
CA ALA A 141 -14.05 -5.85 -2.28
C ALA A 141 -14.51 -6.45 -0.95
N GLN A 142 -15.69 -6.06 -0.46
CA GLN A 142 -16.28 -6.61 0.75
C GLN A 142 -16.62 -8.10 0.61
N ASP A 143 -17.21 -8.52 -0.50
CA ASP A 143 -17.58 -9.92 -0.74
C ASP A 143 -16.33 -10.81 -0.82
N ASP A 144 -15.30 -10.37 -1.57
CA ASP A 144 -14.02 -11.09 -1.67
C ASP A 144 -13.32 -11.21 -0.31
N LEU A 145 -13.24 -10.11 0.45
CA LEU A 145 -12.71 -10.11 1.81
C LEU A 145 -13.50 -11.05 2.73
N ASN A 146 -14.83 -10.94 2.73
CA ASN A 146 -15.68 -11.78 3.58
C ASN A 146 -15.56 -13.25 3.22
N ARG A 147 -15.41 -13.59 1.93
CA ARG A 147 -15.20 -14.99 1.50
C ARG A 147 -13.92 -15.57 2.08
N ILE A 148 -12.82 -14.83 2.03
CA ILE A 148 -11.52 -15.23 2.58
C ILE A 148 -11.58 -15.32 4.11
N LEU A 149 -12.18 -14.32 4.76
CA LEU A 149 -12.26 -14.23 6.22
C LEU A 149 -13.17 -15.30 6.82
N ARG A 150 -14.31 -15.62 6.17
CA ARG A 150 -15.20 -16.71 6.57
C ARG A 150 -14.51 -18.06 6.54
N ALA A 151 -13.66 -18.32 5.55
CA ALA A 151 -12.89 -19.57 5.47
C ALA A 151 -11.94 -19.75 6.69
N LYS A 152 -11.54 -18.64 7.33
CA LYS A 152 -10.66 -18.63 8.51
C LYS A 152 -11.41 -18.33 9.81
N GLY A 153 -12.74 -18.26 9.80
CA GLY A 153 -13.55 -17.93 10.97
C GLY A 153 -13.30 -16.53 11.55
N CYS A 154 -12.78 -15.60 10.75
CA CYS A 154 -12.48 -14.24 11.19
C CYS A 154 -13.58 -13.25 10.77
N ALA A 155 -13.81 -12.22 11.57
CA ALA A 155 -14.66 -11.09 11.25
C ALA A 155 -13.88 -9.96 10.54
N LEU A 156 -14.55 -9.21 9.66
CA LEU A 156 -13.97 -8.05 8.99
C LEU A 156 -14.21 -6.78 9.81
N GLN A 157 -13.15 -6.08 10.19
CA GLN A 157 -13.23 -4.71 10.71
C GLN A 157 -12.66 -3.76 9.66
N ARG A 158 -13.52 -2.94 9.07
CA ARG A 158 -13.15 -1.99 8.01
C ARG A 158 -12.83 -0.61 8.58
N MET A 159 -11.79 0.01 8.04
CA MET A 159 -11.43 1.41 8.25
C MET A 159 -11.28 2.10 6.90
N VAL A 160 -11.46 3.43 6.88
CA VAL A 160 -11.21 4.24 5.69
C VAL A 160 -9.82 4.87 5.73
N ILE A 161 -9.13 4.87 4.60
CA ILE A 161 -7.83 5.54 4.41
C ILE A 161 -7.87 6.41 3.16
N THR A 162 -7.08 7.48 3.10
CA THR A 162 -6.93 8.27 1.86
C THR A 162 -6.20 7.46 0.78
N ASN A 163 -6.41 7.81 -0.48
CA ASN A 163 -5.71 7.16 -1.58
C ASN A 163 -4.20 7.39 -1.53
N GLU A 164 -3.77 8.59 -1.13
CA GLU A 164 -2.36 8.95 -0.99
C GLU A 164 -1.67 8.14 0.10
N ASP A 165 -2.31 8.03 1.26
CA ASP A 165 -1.78 7.25 2.39
C ASP A 165 -1.70 5.76 2.03
N TYR A 166 -2.71 5.22 1.33
CA TYR A 166 -2.67 3.87 0.79
C TYR A 166 -1.46 3.64 -0.11
N GLN A 167 -1.21 4.56 -1.06
CA GLN A 167 -0.07 4.46 -1.97
C GLN A 167 1.27 4.51 -1.21
N ARG A 168 1.38 5.35 -0.19
CA ARG A 168 2.58 5.41 0.66
C ARG A 168 2.80 4.10 1.41
N LEU A 169 1.75 3.55 2.03
CA LEU A 169 1.84 2.30 2.79
C LEU A 169 2.22 1.11 1.90
N ILE A 170 1.58 0.97 0.74
CA ILE A 170 1.87 -0.15 -0.17
C ILE A 170 3.26 -0.03 -0.78
N SER A 171 3.72 1.18 -1.12
CA SER A 171 5.06 1.40 -1.67
C SER A 171 6.12 1.03 -0.65
N LYS A 172 5.98 1.49 0.60
CA LYS A 172 6.88 1.12 1.70
C LYS A 172 6.94 -0.39 1.91
N TYR A 173 5.79 -1.07 1.89
CA TYR A 173 5.75 -2.52 2.02
C TYR A 173 6.47 -3.24 0.87
N LEU A 174 6.30 -2.78 -0.37
CA LEU A 174 6.98 -3.37 -1.53
C LEU A 174 8.50 -3.14 -1.48
N ASP A 175 8.94 -1.95 -1.06
CA ASP A 175 10.36 -1.65 -0.87
C ASP A 175 10.98 -2.57 0.19
N ASP A 176 10.32 -2.73 1.35
CA ASP A 176 10.75 -3.64 2.43
C ASP A 176 10.81 -5.11 1.98
N GLN A 177 9.90 -5.56 1.10
CA GLN A 177 9.93 -6.90 0.52
C GLN A 177 11.12 -7.08 -0.43
N VAL A 178 11.39 -6.09 -1.30
CA VAL A 178 12.53 -6.12 -2.22
C VAL A 178 13.85 -6.13 -1.46
N GLU A 179 13.97 -5.35 -0.38
CA GLU A 179 15.15 -5.34 0.47
C GLU A 179 15.37 -6.69 1.16
N ARG A 180 14.32 -7.29 1.73
CA ARG A 180 14.40 -8.65 2.29
C ARG A 180 14.82 -9.68 1.26
N GLN A 181 14.26 -9.62 0.05
CA GLN A 181 14.62 -10.54 -1.03
C GLN A 181 16.09 -10.38 -1.45
N LYS A 182 16.58 -9.14 -1.55
CA LYS A 182 18.00 -8.86 -1.83
C LYS A 182 18.91 -9.36 -0.72
N GLN A 183 18.51 -9.23 0.54
CA GLN A 183 19.28 -9.75 1.68
C GLN A 183 19.34 -11.27 1.66
N ILE A 184 18.23 -11.95 1.37
CA ILE A 184 18.18 -13.41 1.23
C ILE A 184 19.05 -13.85 0.05
N GLU A 185 18.99 -13.16 -1.09
CA GLU A 185 19.81 -13.48 -2.26
C GLU A 185 21.31 -13.23 -2.01
N GLN A 186 21.66 -12.18 -1.27
CA GLN A 186 23.03 -11.91 -0.85
C GLN A 186 23.52 -12.98 0.14
N GLN A 187 22.71 -13.38 1.10
CA GLN A 187 23.05 -14.46 2.03
C GLN A 187 23.21 -15.79 1.30
N ALA A 188 22.32 -16.14 0.37
CA ALA A 188 22.44 -17.33 -0.45
C ALA A 188 23.69 -17.32 -1.34
N LYS A 189 24.07 -16.16 -1.91
CA LYS A 189 25.31 -16.02 -2.68
C LYS A 189 26.57 -16.20 -1.82
N VAL A 190 26.55 -15.68 -0.59
CA VAL A 190 27.66 -15.84 0.36
C VAL A 190 27.78 -17.30 0.83
N ASP A 191 26.66 -17.98 1.06
CA ASP A 191 26.63 -19.39 1.48
C ASP A 191 27.18 -20.33 0.39
N ILE A 192 26.77 -20.13 -0.87
CA ILE A 192 27.31 -20.89 -2.01
C ILE A 192 28.81 -20.65 -2.21
N GLN A 193 29.28 -19.41 -1.98
CA GLN A 193 30.69 -19.08 -2.10
C GLN A 193 31.52 -19.71 -0.97
N ALA A 194 30.99 -19.76 0.25
CA ALA A 194 31.61 -20.47 1.37
C ALA A 194 31.67 -21.99 1.15
N ASP A 195 30.63 -22.59 0.56
CA ASP A 195 30.61 -24.01 0.19
C ASP A 195 31.62 -24.34 -0.93
N LEU A 196 31.81 -23.43 -1.90
CA LEU A 196 32.78 -23.62 -2.98
C LEU A 196 34.23 -23.49 -2.48
N GLU A 197 34.50 -22.60 -1.53
CA GLU A 197 35.81 -22.49 -0.87
C GLU A 197 36.13 -23.72 0.00
N GLY A 198 35.11 -24.41 0.53
CA GLY A 198 35.24 -25.69 1.25
C GLY A 198 35.59 -26.90 0.36
N LEU A 199 35.32 -26.81 -0.96
CA LEU A 199 35.65 -27.86 -1.94
C LEU A 199 37.02 -27.66 -2.61
N GLY A 200 37.69 -26.53 -2.36
CA GLY A 200 38.98 -26.17 -2.99
C GLY A 200 40.22 -26.89 -2.44
N TYR A 201 40.06 -27.83 -1.51
CA TYR A 201 41.17 -28.56 -0.87
C TYR A 201 41.09 -30.09 -1.01
N MET A 202 40.37 -30.61 -2.02
CA MET A 202 40.52 -32.02 -2.40
C MET A 202 41.62 -32.15 -3.46
N ASP A 203 42.76 -32.55 -2.93
CA ASP A 203 44.02 -32.91 -3.56
C ASP A 203 43.83 -33.58 -4.95
N LEU A 204 44.43 -32.97 -5.98
CA LEU A 204 44.50 -33.48 -7.36
C LEU A 204 45.70 -34.44 -7.52
N GLN A 205 45.94 -35.29 -6.51
CA GLN A 205 47.00 -36.29 -6.53
C GLN A 205 46.40 -37.68 -6.82
N ASP A 206 46.94 -38.31 -7.87
CA ASP A 206 46.73 -39.68 -8.35
C ASP A 206 45.44 -39.98 -9.15
N ALA A 207 45.49 -39.61 -10.44
CA ALA A 207 44.91 -40.44 -11.48
C ALA A 207 46.06 -41.22 -12.16
N PRO A 208 46.08 -42.57 -12.12
CA PRO A 208 47.04 -43.33 -12.92
C PRO A 208 46.70 -43.20 -14.41
N GLU A 209 47.73 -43.05 -15.24
CA GLU A 209 47.62 -43.10 -16.69
C GLU A 209 47.05 -44.46 -17.12
N GLU A 210 45.77 -44.50 -17.52
CA GLU A 210 45.24 -45.65 -18.25
C GLU A 210 45.61 -45.53 -19.72
N SER A 211 46.45 -46.49 -20.11
CA SER A 211 46.92 -46.85 -21.42
C SER A 211 45.80 -47.05 -22.45
N ASP A 212 46.11 -46.65 -23.68
CA ASP A 212 45.39 -46.89 -24.93
C ASP A 212 44.61 -48.22 -24.96
N ALA A 213 43.27 -48.10 -24.92
CA ALA A 213 42.37 -49.20 -25.26
C ALA A 213 41.87 -49.00 -26.70
N ASP A 214 42.43 -49.80 -27.60
CA ASP A 214 42.02 -49.97 -28.99
C ASP A 214 40.50 -50.14 -29.12
N LEU A 215 39.86 -49.23 -29.85
CA LEU A 215 38.47 -49.35 -30.26
C LEU A 215 38.40 -50.23 -31.51
N ASP A 216 38.41 -51.55 -31.32
CA ASP A 216 38.11 -52.48 -32.41
C ASP A 216 36.61 -52.47 -32.70
N VAL A 217 36.30 -52.20 -33.97
CA VAL A 217 34.97 -51.96 -34.50
C VAL A 217 34.43 -53.30 -34.99
N ALA A 218 33.58 -53.95 -34.19
CA ALA A 218 32.83 -55.12 -34.62
C ALA A 218 31.34 -54.82 -34.77
N ASP A 219 30.89 -55.14 -35.97
CA ASP A 219 29.65 -54.87 -36.65
C ASP A 219 28.35 -55.32 -35.95
N ALA A 220 27.28 -54.63 -36.36
CA ALA A 220 25.86 -54.98 -36.40
C ALA A 220 25.34 -56.25 -35.68
N GLU A 221 24.28 -56.08 -34.87
CA GLU A 221 22.96 -56.63 -35.23
C GLU A 221 21.84 -56.20 -34.25
N ALA A 222 20.69 -55.84 -34.86
CA ALA A 222 19.31 -55.98 -34.38
C ALA A 222 18.79 -55.13 -33.18
N ALA A 223 18.04 -54.08 -33.54
CA ALA A 223 16.93 -53.55 -32.73
C ALA A 223 15.76 -54.58 -32.64
N PRO A 224 14.82 -54.43 -31.69
CA PRO A 224 13.58 -53.80 -32.14
C PRO A 224 12.89 -52.87 -31.13
N VAL A 225 12.15 -51.93 -31.71
CA VAL A 225 11.26 -50.94 -31.09
C VAL A 225 9.94 -51.63 -30.72
N ILE A 226 9.45 -51.42 -29.49
CA ILE A 226 8.06 -51.76 -29.12
C ILE A 226 7.29 -50.46 -28.92
N ALA A 227 6.50 -50.11 -29.93
CA ALA A 227 5.38 -49.20 -29.79
C ALA A 227 4.11 -50.03 -29.96
N LEU A 228 3.19 -49.96 -29.00
CA LEU A 228 1.76 -50.09 -29.26
C LEU A 228 0.95 -49.63 -28.05
N ALA A 229 0.19 -48.56 -28.29
CA ALA A 229 -0.95 -48.14 -27.52
C ALA A 229 -2.14 -49.08 -27.78
N ASN A 230 -2.91 -49.33 -26.73
CA ASN A 230 -4.38 -49.29 -26.68
C ASN A 230 -4.82 -49.40 -25.21
#